data_AF-X0U153-F1
#
_entry.id   AF-X0U153-F1
#
_cell.length_a   1.000
_cell.length_b   1.000
_cell.length_c   1.000
_cell.angle_alpha   90.00
_cell.angle_beta   90.00
_cell.angle_gamma   90.00
#
_symmetry.space_group_name_H-M   'P 1'
#
loop_
_entity.id
_entity.type
_entity.pdbx_description
1 polymer ?
#
loop_
_entity_poly.entity_id
_entity_poly.type
_entity_poly.pdbx_seq_one_letter_code
_entity_poly.pdbx_strand_id
1 'polypeptide(L)'
;MANLSLLQGIKLVTGGIHSYITNRPIVVSYEVTLSCNCNCRHCDLGGLIKDERQIKPEEYGDLTQRLKPLAAQISGGEPLLRKDIVAIVKAIKQAGVQYAILVTNGVLLNENNYL
;
A
#
# COMPACT_ATOMS: atom_id res chain seq x y z
N MET A 1 2.89 -3.83 19.59
CA MET A 1 3.82 -4.76 18.91
C MET A 1 2.98 -5.78 18.17
N ALA A 2 3.26 -6.06 16.89
CA ALA A 2 2.49 -7.04 16.15
C ALA A 2 2.75 -8.45 16.71
N ASN A 3 1.70 -9.14 17.16
CA ASN A 3 1.78 -10.54 17.58
C ASN A 3 1.83 -11.44 16.35
N LEU A 4 3.03 -11.59 15.78
CA LEU A 4 3.28 -12.53 14.68
C LEU A 4 3.32 -13.96 15.22
N SER A 5 2.51 -14.85 14.64
CA SER A 5 2.63 -16.28 14.94
C SER A 5 3.93 -16.83 14.37
N LEU A 6 4.43 -17.94 14.94
CA LEU A 6 5.63 -18.63 14.44
C LEU A 6 5.51 -18.97 12.94
N LEU A 7 4.32 -19.39 12.49
CA LEU A 7 4.03 -19.68 11.09
C LEU A 7 4.13 -18.44 10.20
N GLN A 8 3.63 -17.29 10.67
CA GLN A 8 3.77 -16.03 9.94
C GLN A 8 5.24 -15.60 9.84
N GLY A 9 6.01 -15.76 10.92
CA GLY A 9 7.45 -15.52 10.91
C GLY A 9 8.21 -16.39 9.91
N ILE A 10 7.93 -17.70 9.90
CA ILE A 10 8.52 -18.64 8.93
C ILE A 10 8.14 -18.24 7.49
N LYS A 11 6.87 -17.90 7.24
CA LYS A 11 6.39 -17.50 5.91
C LYS A 11 7.05 -16.20 5.43
N LEU A 12 7.29 -15.25 6.33
CA LEU A 12 8.02 -14.03 6.05
C LEU A 12 9.47 -14.30 5.64
N VAL A 13 10.20 -15.08 6.46
CA VAL A 13 11.61 -15.39 6.21
C VAL A 13 11.78 -16.15 4.90
N THR A 14 10.99 -17.20 4.70
CA THR A 14 11.03 -18.01 3.47
C THR A 14 10.63 -17.20 2.24
N GLY A 15 9.60 -16.36 2.34
CA GLY A 15 9.18 -15.44 1.28
C GLY A 15 10.23 -14.37 0.94
N GLY A 16 10.93 -13.84 1.95
CA GLY A 16 12.04 -12.90 1.77
C GLY A 16 13.23 -13.54 1.05
N ILE A 17 13.65 -14.72 1.50
CA ILE A 17 14.72 -15.51 0.85
C ILE A 17 14.33 -15.83 -0.60
N HIS A 18 13.10 -16.28 -0.84
CA HIS A 18 12.61 -16.57 -2.19
C HIS A 18 12.64 -15.33 -3.09
N SER A 19 12.19 -14.19 -2.58
CA SER A 19 12.20 -12.93 -3.33
C SER A 19 13.62 -12.50 -3.69
N TYR A 20 14.57 -12.61 -2.74
CA TYR A 20 15.98 -12.33 -2.96
C TYR A 20 16.60 -13.24 -4.04
N ILE A 21 16.38 -14.55 -3.96
CA ILE A 21 16.93 -15.52 -4.92
C ILE A 21 16.31 -15.34 -6.32
N THR A 22 15.04 -14.96 -6.41
CA THR A 22 14.33 -14.79 -7.68
C THR A 22 14.36 -13.37 -8.23
N ASN A 23 15.15 -12.46 -7.63
CA ASN A 23 15.23 -11.04 -7.98
C ASN A 23 13.85 -10.36 -8.06
N ARG A 24 12.95 -10.73 -7.14
CA ARG A 24 11.64 -10.08 -7.00
C ARG A 24 11.68 -9.04 -5.89
N PRO A 25 10.88 -7.96 -6.00
CA PRO A 25 10.80 -6.96 -4.95
C PRO A 25 10.23 -7.58 -3.67
N ILE A 26 10.89 -7.33 -2.54
CA ILE A 26 10.34 -7.73 -1.23
C ILE A 26 9.14 -6.85 -0.89
N VAL A 27 9.26 -5.54 -1.11
CA VAL A 27 8.22 -4.55 -0.86
C VAL A 27 8.00 -3.73 -2.13
N VAL A 28 6.74 -3.49 -2.48
CA VAL A 28 6.35 -2.50 -3.48
C VAL A 28 5.56 -1.41 -2.78
N SER A 29 5.92 -0.16 -3.02
CA SER A 29 5.17 1.00 -2.53
C SER A 29 4.36 1.60 -3.67
N TYR A 30 3.05 1.71 -3.47
CA TYR A 30 2.11 2.30 -4.41
C TYR A 30 1.70 3.68 -3.91
N GLU A 31 2.09 4.71 -4.65
CA GLU A 31 1.53 6.05 -4.49
C GLU A 31 0.16 6.08 -5.16
N VAL A 32 -0.89 5.88 -4.38
CA VAL A 32 -2.25 5.74 -4.92
C VAL A 32 -2.88 7.08 -5.31
N THR A 33 -2.36 8.15 -4.72
CA THR A 33 -2.61 9.54 -5.07
C THR A 33 -1.38 10.36 -4.70
N LEU A 34 -1.09 11.41 -5.45
CA LEU A 34 -0.08 12.42 -5.14
C LEU A 34 -0.69 13.60 -4.34
N SER A 35 -2.02 13.68 -4.25
CA SER A 35 -2.71 14.73 -3.50
C SER A 35 -2.69 14.45 -2.00
N CYS A 36 -2.51 15.49 -1.19
CA CYS A 36 -2.54 15.44 0.26
C CYS A 36 -3.30 16.65 0.85
N ASN A 37 -4.04 16.43 1.93
CA ASN A 37 -4.70 17.48 2.71
C ASN A 37 -3.75 18.22 3.67
N CYS A 38 -2.48 17.80 3.72
CA CYS A 38 -1.41 18.43 4.49
C CYS A 38 -0.30 18.96 3.57
N ASN A 39 0.51 19.88 4.08
CA ASN A 39 1.68 20.41 3.40
C ASN A 39 2.89 20.45 4.35
N CYS A 40 3.43 19.25 4.64
CA CYS A 40 4.46 19.05 5.65
C CYS A 40 5.81 19.63 5.22
N ARG A 41 6.55 20.28 6.14
CA ARG A 41 7.85 20.92 5.85
C ARG A 41 8.94 19.97 5.31
N HIS A 42 8.81 18.68 5.55
CA HIS A 42 9.77 17.64 5.16
C HIS A 42 9.28 16.80 3.96
N CYS A 43 8.14 17.14 3.37
CA CYS A 43 7.51 16.41 2.29
C CYS A 43 7.77 17.12 0.96
N ASP A 44 8.00 16.33 -0.09
CA ASP A 44 8.22 16.75 -1.48
C ASP A 44 6.94 16.77 -2.33
N LEU A 45 5.83 16.18 -1.85
CA LEU A 45 4.57 16.04 -2.59
C LEU A 45 3.44 17.00 -2.17
N GLY A 46 3.37 17.38 -0.89
CA GLY A 46 2.15 17.90 -0.22
C GLY A 46 1.28 18.93 -0.97
N GLY A 47 -0.01 18.96 -0.61
CA GLY A 47 -1.03 19.80 -1.27
C GLY A 47 -1.93 19.04 -2.26
N LEU A 48 -2.95 19.72 -2.78
CA LEU A 48 -3.90 19.13 -3.73
C LEU A 48 -3.43 19.33 -5.17
N ILE A 49 -3.42 18.25 -5.95
CA ILE A 49 -3.09 18.28 -7.37
C ILE A 49 -4.40 18.23 -8.17
N LYS A 50 -4.60 19.23 -9.02
CA LYS A 50 -5.76 19.28 -9.93
C LYS A 50 -5.57 18.30 -11.08
N ASP A 51 -6.65 17.65 -11.49
CA ASP A 51 -6.70 16.73 -12.63
C ASP A 51 -5.65 15.61 -12.57
N GLU A 52 -5.38 15.14 -11.35
CA GLU A 52 -4.48 14.03 -11.10
C GLU A 52 -4.95 12.76 -11.83
N ARG A 53 -4.06 12.16 -12.62
CA ARG A 53 -4.33 10.87 -13.26
C ARG A 53 -4.11 9.75 -12.26
N GLN A 54 -5.19 9.07 -11.90
CA GLN A 54 -5.18 7.92 -11.00
C GLN A 54 -5.58 6.66 -11.78
N ILE A 55 -4.86 5.56 -11.55
CA ILE A 55 -5.24 4.25 -12.08
C ILE A 55 -6.37 3.63 -11.23
N LYS A 56 -7.09 2.69 -11.82
CA LYS A 56 -8.19 1.99 -11.19
C LYS A 56 -7.71 0.93 -10.19
N PRO A 57 -8.56 0.53 -9.23
CA PRO A 57 -8.24 -0.52 -8.26
C PRO A 57 -7.69 -1.82 -8.89
N GLU A 58 -8.28 -2.26 -10.00
CA GLU A 58 -7.91 -3.52 -10.66
C GLU A 58 -6.47 -3.48 -11.19
N GLU A 59 -6.03 -2.32 -11.66
CA GLU A 59 -4.67 -2.13 -12.20
C GLU A 59 -3.60 -2.29 -11.11
N TYR A 60 -3.89 -1.90 -9.86
CA TYR A 60 -3.00 -2.20 -8.72
C TYR A 60 -2.93 -3.69 -8.43
N GLY A 61 -4.05 -4.42 -8.59
CA GLY A 61 -4.09 -5.88 -8.48
C GLY A 61 -3.20 -6.53 -9.55
N ASP A 62 -3.35 -6.11 -10.80
CA ASP A 62 -2.56 -6.62 -11.93
C ASP A 62 -1.06 -6.35 -11.74
N LEU A 63 -0.70 -5.13 -11.33
CA LEU A 63 0.69 -4.78 -11.00
C LEU A 63 1.24 -5.66 -9.87
N THR A 64 0.45 -5.88 -8.82
CA THR A 64 0.83 -6.72 -7.69
C THR A 64 1.02 -8.17 -8.11
N GLN A 65 0.16 -8.71 -8.97
CA GLN A 65 0.28 -10.07 -9.49
C GLN A 65 1.50 -10.26 -10.39
N ARG A 66 1.89 -9.21 -11.14
CA ARG A 66 3.09 -9.20 -11.98
C ARG A 66 4.37 -9.12 -11.15
N LEU A 67 4.40 -8.23 -10.16
CA LEU A 67 5.57 -7.99 -9.31
C LEU A 67 5.77 -9.06 -8.24
N LYS A 68 4.67 -9.69 -7.79
CA LYS A 68 4.62 -10.71 -6.73
C LYS A 68 5.41 -10.33 -5.47
N PRO A 69 5.18 -9.12 -4.89
CA PRO A 69 5.92 -8.71 -3.72
C PRO A 69 5.46 -9.45 -2.47
N LEU A 70 6.37 -9.56 -1.49
CA LEU A 70 6.01 -10.10 -0.18
C LEU A 70 5.05 -9.15 0.56
N ALA A 71 5.30 -7.85 0.47
CA ALA A 71 4.45 -6.82 1.08
C ALA A 71 4.16 -5.68 0.08
N ALA A 72 2.99 -5.07 0.23
CA ALA A 72 2.63 -3.85 -0.45
C ALA A 72 2.42 -2.73 0.56
N GLN A 73 3.04 -1.59 0.30
CA GLN A 73 2.76 -0.33 0.98
C GLN A 73 1.80 0.49 0.10
N ILE A 74 0.75 1.01 0.71
CA ILE A 74 -0.24 1.88 0.09
C ILE A 74 -0.02 3.26 0.71
N SER A 75 0.54 4.17 -0.08
CA SER A 75 0.99 5.51 0.33
C SER A 75 0.71 6.53 -0.77
N GLY A 76 1.49 7.62 -0.81
CA GLY A 76 1.39 8.72 -1.77
C GLY A 76 1.37 10.04 -1.01
N GLY A 77 0.49 10.95 -1.39
CA GLY A 77 0.06 12.07 -0.55
C GLY A 77 -0.74 11.56 0.65
N GLU A 78 -2.07 11.66 0.60
CA GLU A 78 -2.94 11.05 1.60
C GLU A 78 -3.89 10.03 0.95
N PRO A 79 -3.65 8.71 1.12
CA PRO A 79 -4.49 7.66 0.54
C PRO A 79 -5.97 7.77 0.91
N LEU A 80 -6.30 8.24 2.11
CA LEU A 80 -7.69 8.39 2.55
C LEU A 80 -8.46 9.51 1.81
N LEU A 81 -7.82 10.30 0.95
CA LEU A 81 -8.51 11.20 0.03
C LEU A 81 -9.19 10.46 -1.14
N ARG A 82 -8.75 9.24 -1.46
CA ARG A 82 -9.34 8.44 -2.53
C ARG A 82 -10.60 7.72 -2.06
N LYS A 83 -11.72 8.00 -2.74
CA LYS A 83 -13.03 7.38 -2.46
C LYS A 83 -13.04 5.86 -2.66
N ASP A 84 -12.13 5.34 -3.48
CA ASP A 84 -12.00 3.93 -3.84
C ASP A 84 -10.83 3.22 -3.14
N ILE A 85 -10.25 3.82 -2.10
CA ILE A 85 -9.09 3.26 -1.38
C ILE A 85 -9.32 1.84 -0.85
N VAL A 86 -10.53 1.54 -0.37
CA VAL A 86 -10.90 0.21 0.11
C VAL A 86 -10.85 -0.82 -1.02
N ALA A 87 -11.29 -0.45 -2.23
CA ALA A 87 -11.22 -1.31 -3.41
C ALA A 87 -9.77 -1.57 -3.83
N ILE A 88 -8.90 -0.54 -3.77
CA ILE A 88 -7.47 -0.67 -4.07
C ILE A 88 -6.80 -1.66 -3.10
N VAL A 89 -7.01 -1.47 -1.79
CA VAL A 89 -6.46 -2.37 -0.77
C VAL A 89 -6.97 -3.80 -0.97
N LYS A 90 -8.25 -3.97 -1.32
CA LYS A 90 -8.83 -5.29 -1.61
C LYS A 90 -8.17 -5.95 -2.82
N ALA A 91 -7.99 -5.22 -3.92
CA ALA A 91 -7.33 -5.72 -5.13
C ALA A 91 -5.88 -6.17 -4.86
N ILE A 92 -5.11 -5.36 -4.13
CA ILE A 92 -3.73 -5.69 -3.73
C ILE A 92 -3.69 -6.94 -2.85
N LYS A 93 -4.56 -7.04 -1.85
CA LYS A 93 -4.63 -8.22 -0.96
C LYS A 93 -5.02 -9.48 -1.70
N GLN A 94 -5.99 -9.38 -2.62
CA GLN A 94 -6.43 -10.52 -3.45
C GLN A 94 -5.33 -11.00 -4.41
N ALA A 95 -4.41 -10.11 -4.82
CA ALA A 95 -3.26 -10.47 -5.63
C ALA A 95 -2.15 -11.25 -4.87
N GLY A 96 -2.30 -11.47 -3.56
CA GLY A 96 -1.53 -12.45 -2.80
C GLY A 96 -0.37 -11.91 -1.96
N VAL A 97 -0.38 -10.62 -1.61
CA VAL A 97 0.61 -10.06 -0.67
C VAL A 97 0.43 -10.65 0.73
N GLN A 98 1.54 -10.81 1.44
CA GLN A 98 1.51 -11.26 2.84
C GLN A 98 1.16 -10.14 3.82
N TYR A 99 1.58 -8.92 3.49
CA TYR A 99 1.30 -7.73 4.28
C TYR A 99 0.86 -6.60 3.38
N ALA A 100 -0.21 -5.91 3.79
CA ALA A 100 -0.62 -4.64 3.23
C ALA A 100 -0.43 -3.59 4.32
N ILE A 101 0.29 -2.52 4.01
CA ILE A 101 0.63 -1.44 4.94
C ILE A 101 0.00 -0.17 4.40
N LEU A 102 -0.98 0.40 5.11
CA LEU A 102 -1.53 1.71 4.78
C LEU A 102 -0.70 2.78 5.50
N VAL A 103 -0.13 3.71 4.74
CA VAL A 103 0.58 4.87 5.27
C VAL A 103 -0.34 6.08 5.14
N THR A 104 -0.72 6.67 6.28
CA THR A 104 -1.64 7.80 6.34
C THR A 104 -1.12 8.84 7.34
N ASN A 105 -1.43 10.11 7.10
CA ASN A 105 -1.24 11.19 8.06
C ASN A 105 -2.25 11.13 9.22
N GLY A 106 -3.28 10.30 9.12
CA GLY A 106 -4.25 10.02 10.17
C GLY A 106 -5.35 11.08 10.36
N VAL A 107 -5.31 12.22 9.67
CA VAL A 107 -6.31 13.29 9.83
C VAL A 107 -7.71 12.84 9.44
N LEU A 108 -7.82 11.95 8.45
CA LEU A 108 -9.09 11.41 7.95
C LEU A 108 -9.42 10.03 8.53
N LEU A 109 -8.59 9.51 9.45
CA LEU A 109 -8.79 8.20 10.05
C LEU A 109 -9.90 8.29 11.10
N ASN A 110 -11.02 7.63 10.82
CA ASN A 110 -12.19 7.57 11.70
C ASN A 110 -12.87 6.21 11.58
N GLU A 111 -13.78 5.92 12.52
CA GLU A 111 -14.45 4.62 12.62
C GLU A 111 -15.18 4.24 11.32
N ASN A 112 -15.82 5.17 10.62
CA ASN A 112 -16.57 4.86 9.39
C ASN A 112 -15.69 4.34 8.24
N ASN A 113 -14.39 4.64 8.27
CA ASN A 113 -13.43 4.24 7.25
C ASN A 113 -12.53 3.06 7.69
N TYR A 114 -12.63 2.63 8.95
CA TYR A 114 -11.69 1.68 9.56
C TYR A 114 -12.35 0.52 10.35
N LEU A 115 -13.54 0.73 10.92
CA LEU A 115 -14.35 -0.28 11.61
C LEU A 115 -15.54 -0.70 10.74
#